data_AF-A0A453C2T5-F1
#
_entry.id   AF-A0A453C2T5-F1
#
_cell.length_a   1.000
_cell.length_b   1.000
_cell.length_c   1.000
_cell.angle_alpha   90.00
_cell.angle_beta   90.00
_cell.angle_gamma   90.00
#
_symmetry.space_group_name_H-M   'P 1'
#
loop_
_entity.id
_entity.type
_entity.pdbx_description
1 polymer ?
#
loop_
_entity_poly.entity_id
_entity_poly.type
_entity_poly.pdbx_seq_one_letter_code
_entity_poly.pdbx_strand_id
1 'polypeptide(L)'
;HPLLTLSSRSTTQQRRADPASHRPPWQMALSRAQTNSGESLISSTFASRYVRTALPRFRIPEQSIPKDAAYQIINDELMLDGNPRLNLASFVTTWMEPECDKLIQNSVNKNYVDMDEYPVTTEFQNRCVNMIAHLFNAPIGEDETAVGVGTVGSSEAIMLAGLAFKRKWQNKMKAEGKPHDKPNIVTGANVQVNY
;
A
#
# COMPACT_ATOMS: atom_id res chain seq x y z
N HIS A 1 2.82 52.58 -40.54
CA HIS A 1 2.34 53.50 -41.58
C HIS A 1 2.81 52.98 -42.93
N PRO A 2 1.97 52.85 -43.97
CA PRO A 2 0.66 53.49 -44.23
C PRO A 2 -0.54 52.53 -44.03
N LEU A 3 -1.66 52.93 -43.41
CA LEU A 3 -2.85 53.66 -43.94
C LEU A 3 -3.58 52.86 -45.04
N LEU A 4 -4.65 52.11 -44.72
CA LEU A 4 -6.06 52.51 -44.48
C LEU A 4 -6.90 52.46 -45.78
N THR A 5 -7.85 51.52 -45.84
CA THR A 5 -9.20 51.77 -46.40
C THR A 5 -10.22 50.86 -45.72
N LEU A 6 -11.11 51.50 -44.95
CA LEU A 6 -12.36 50.97 -44.46
C LEU A 6 -13.36 50.83 -45.61
N SER A 7 -14.15 49.75 -45.63
CA SER A 7 -15.50 49.78 -46.20
C SER A 7 -16.46 49.11 -45.24
N SER A 8 -17.39 49.94 -44.76
CA SER A 8 -18.47 49.64 -43.85
C SER A 8 -19.64 48.99 -44.60
N ARG A 9 -20.13 47.85 -44.11
CA ARG A 9 -21.56 47.51 -44.18
C ARG A 9 -21.99 46.83 -42.89
N SER A 10 -22.71 47.60 -42.08
CA SER A 10 -23.59 47.11 -41.04
C SER A 10 -24.80 46.43 -41.69
N THR A 11 -25.05 45.18 -41.34
CA THR A 11 -26.41 44.64 -41.40
C THR A 11 -26.60 43.76 -40.18
N THR A 12 -27.36 44.31 -39.25
CA THR A 12 -27.88 43.66 -38.05
C THR A 12 -28.88 42.59 -38.47
N GLN A 13 -28.63 41.31 -38.18
CA GLN A 13 -29.73 40.36 -37.98
C GLN A 13 -29.31 39.14 -37.14
N GLN A 14 -29.78 39.17 -35.89
CA GLN A 14 -30.23 38.07 -35.04
C GLN A 14 -29.33 36.83 -34.85
N ARG A 15 -28.68 36.84 -33.69
CA ARG A 15 -28.27 35.66 -32.91
C ARG A 15 -29.44 34.68 -32.77
N ARG A 16 -29.25 33.42 -33.19
CA ARG A 16 -29.85 32.25 -32.52
C ARG A 16 -28.71 31.51 -31.84
N ALA A 17 -28.76 31.49 -30.52
CA ALA A 17 -27.83 30.75 -29.68
C ALA A 17 -28.31 29.30 -29.61
N ASP A 18 -27.49 28.35 -30.05
CA ASP A 18 -27.58 26.96 -29.61
C ASP A 18 -27.16 26.89 -28.14
N PRO A 19 -27.97 26.35 -27.22
CA PRO A 19 -27.52 26.13 -25.85
C PRO A 19 -26.64 24.88 -25.83
N ALA A 20 -25.35 25.08 -26.08
CA ALA A 20 -24.32 24.14 -25.67
C ALA A 20 -24.42 24.00 -24.13
N SER A 21 -24.87 22.83 -23.68
CA SER A 21 -24.97 22.49 -22.27
C SER A 21 -23.59 22.46 -21.62
N HIS A 22 -23.15 23.59 -21.09
CA HIS A 22 -22.06 23.67 -20.12
C HIS A 22 -22.48 22.93 -18.86
N ARG A 23 -21.91 21.74 -18.62
CA ARG A 23 -21.95 21.10 -17.30
C ARG A 23 -20.67 21.47 -16.56
N PRO A 24 -20.74 21.94 -15.30
CA PRO A 24 -19.55 22.27 -14.51
C PRO A 24 -18.76 21.00 -14.16
N PRO A 25 -17.43 21.10 -13.95
CA PRO A 25 -16.54 19.95 -13.74
C PRO A 25 -16.73 19.21 -12.40
N TRP A 26 -17.76 19.54 -11.61
CA TRP A 26 -18.02 18.98 -10.28
C TRP A 26 -19.41 18.34 -10.13
N GLN A 27 -20.01 17.87 -11.23
CA GLN A 27 -21.14 16.94 -11.11
C GLN A 27 -20.61 15.58 -10.67
N MET A 28 -20.74 15.29 -9.36
CA MET A 28 -20.73 13.94 -8.83
C MET A 28 -21.54 13.04 -9.76
N ALA A 29 -20.87 12.05 -10.36
CA ALA A 29 -21.53 10.99 -11.08
C ALA A 29 -22.35 10.21 -10.06
N LEU A 30 -23.59 10.64 -9.82
CA LEU A 30 -24.61 9.81 -9.22
C LEU A 30 -24.79 8.66 -10.21
N SER A 31 -24.03 7.58 -10.00
CA SER A 31 -24.23 6.31 -10.66
C SER A 31 -25.70 5.98 -10.49
N ARG A 32 -26.44 6.09 -11.60
CA ARG A 32 -27.84 5.73 -11.65
C ARG A 32 -27.86 4.22 -11.46
N ALA A 33 -28.00 3.79 -10.21
CA ALA A 33 -28.24 2.41 -9.89
C ALA A 33 -29.57 2.06 -10.57
N GLN A 34 -29.51 1.41 -11.73
CA GLN A 34 -30.64 0.62 -12.20
C GLN A 34 -30.76 -0.55 -11.23
N THR A 35 -31.47 -0.30 -10.14
CA THR A 35 -32.03 -1.36 -9.33
C THR A 35 -33.08 -2.06 -10.20
N ASN A 36 -32.71 -3.16 -10.84
CA ASN A 36 -33.67 -4.22 -11.10
C ASN A 36 -34.08 -4.75 -9.72
N SER A 37 -35.09 -4.10 -9.16
CA SER A 37 -35.48 -4.07 -7.73
C SER A 37 -36.19 -5.34 -7.24
N GLY A 38 -36.13 -6.45 -7.98
CA GLY A 38 -36.79 -7.71 -7.60
C GLY A 38 -35.84 -8.84 -7.20
N GLU A 39 -34.76 -9.08 -7.96
CA GLU A 39 -33.92 -10.29 -7.76
C GLU A 39 -32.73 -10.08 -6.83
N SER A 40 -32.25 -8.84 -6.65
CA SER A 40 -31.01 -8.58 -5.91
C SER A 40 -31.13 -8.73 -4.39
N LEU A 41 -32.36 -8.82 -3.85
CA LEU A 41 -32.61 -8.80 -2.40
C LEU A 41 -33.08 -10.15 -1.83
N ILE A 42 -33.39 -11.14 -2.68
CA ILE A 42 -34.08 -12.37 -2.26
C ILE A 42 -33.23 -13.63 -2.49
N SER A 43 -32.19 -13.56 -3.33
CA SER A 43 -31.32 -14.71 -3.60
C SER A 43 -30.24 -14.86 -2.54
N SER A 44 -30.13 -16.07 -1.95
CA SER A 44 -28.92 -16.45 -1.20
C SER A 44 -27.68 -16.38 -2.10
N THR A 45 -26.50 -16.17 -1.51
CA THR A 45 -25.24 -15.98 -2.25
C THR A 45 -25.01 -17.07 -3.30
N PHE A 46 -25.20 -18.34 -2.92
CA PHE A 46 -25.05 -19.49 -3.82
C PHE A 46 -26.20 -19.69 -4.82
N ALA A 47 -27.38 -19.14 -4.55
CA ALA A 47 -28.49 -19.13 -5.52
C ALA A 47 -28.37 -17.98 -6.54
N SER A 48 -27.46 -17.03 -6.30
CA SER A 48 -27.31 -15.83 -7.11
C SER A 48 -26.57 -16.13 -8.44
N ARG A 49 -26.81 -15.28 -9.44
CA ARG A 49 -26.08 -15.37 -10.73
C ARG A 49 -24.57 -15.11 -10.61
N TYR A 50 -24.10 -14.57 -9.48
CA TYR A 50 -22.71 -14.15 -9.30
C TYR A 50 -21.75 -15.34 -9.17
N VAL A 51 -22.21 -16.47 -8.64
CA VAL A 51 -21.40 -17.70 -8.50
C VAL A 51 -21.29 -18.48 -9.82
N ARG A 52 -22.07 -18.11 -10.86
CA ARG A 52 -22.04 -18.77 -12.18
C ARG A 52 -20.98 -18.20 -13.11
N THR A 53 -20.44 -17.03 -12.81
CA THR A 53 -19.44 -16.36 -13.65
C THR A 53 -18.07 -16.55 -13.02
N ALA A 54 -17.07 -16.96 -13.82
CA ALA A 54 -15.70 -17.08 -13.35
C ALA A 54 -15.17 -15.74 -12.85
N LEU A 55 -14.33 -15.77 -11.80
CA LEU A 55 -13.71 -14.57 -11.25
C LEU A 55 -12.90 -13.83 -12.31
N PRO A 56 -13.00 -12.49 -12.38
CA PRO A 56 -12.20 -11.67 -13.29
C PRO A 56 -10.71 -11.84 -13.01
N ARG A 57 -9.93 -12.22 -14.02
CA ARG A 57 -8.47 -12.43 -13.89
C ARG A 57 -7.61 -11.32 -14.46
N PHE A 58 -8.13 -10.58 -15.45
CA PHE A 58 -7.30 -9.68 -16.28
C PHE A 58 -7.82 -8.25 -16.38
N ARG A 59 -9.12 -8.03 -16.12
CA ARG A 59 -9.76 -6.71 -16.25
C ARG A 59 -10.68 -6.47 -15.06
N ILE A 60 -10.76 -5.22 -14.65
CA ILE A 60 -11.73 -4.76 -13.64
C ILE A 60 -13.14 -4.96 -14.22
N PRO A 61 -14.08 -5.57 -13.47
CA PRO A 61 -15.47 -5.70 -13.89
C PRO A 61 -16.13 -4.35 -14.14
N GLU A 62 -16.99 -4.28 -15.16
CA GLU A 62 -17.78 -3.08 -15.44
C GLU A 62 -18.90 -2.84 -14.41
N GLN A 63 -19.32 -3.88 -13.71
CA GLN A 63 -20.44 -3.84 -12.76
C GLN A 63 -20.01 -4.34 -11.38
N SER A 64 -20.55 -3.70 -10.34
CA SER A 64 -20.38 -4.15 -8.96
C SER A 64 -21.23 -5.38 -8.66
N ILE A 65 -20.77 -6.19 -7.71
CA ILE A 65 -21.52 -7.31 -7.13
C ILE A 65 -21.81 -7.04 -5.64
N PRO A 66 -22.82 -7.68 -5.04
CA PRO A 66 -23.07 -7.56 -3.60
C PRO A 66 -21.86 -7.97 -2.76
N LYS A 67 -21.60 -7.24 -1.67
CA LYS A 67 -20.45 -7.47 -0.77
C LYS A 67 -20.36 -8.91 -0.26
N ASP A 68 -21.49 -9.53 0.06
CA ASP A 68 -21.53 -10.89 0.61
C ASP A 68 -21.21 -11.94 -0.46
N ALA A 69 -21.54 -11.66 -1.73
CA ALA A 69 -21.12 -12.49 -2.86
C ALA A 69 -19.63 -12.36 -3.16
N ALA A 70 -19.08 -11.14 -3.14
CA ALA A 70 -17.65 -10.92 -3.31
C ALA A 70 -16.84 -11.63 -2.22
N TYR A 71 -17.24 -11.47 -0.95
CA TYR A 71 -16.58 -12.12 0.18
C TYR A 71 -16.61 -13.64 0.05
N GLN A 72 -17.78 -14.24 -0.19
CA GLN A 72 -17.90 -15.69 -0.28
C GLN A 72 -17.03 -16.26 -1.41
N ILE A 73 -17.07 -15.65 -2.60
CA ILE A 73 -16.34 -16.14 -3.75
C ILE A 73 -14.81 -16.08 -3.51
N ILE A 74 -14.31 -14.98 -2.93
CA ILE A 74 -12.88 -14.84 -2.59
C ILE A 74 -12.50 -15.82 -1.48
N ASN A 75 -13.33 -15.92 -0.44
CA ASN A 75 -13.08 -16.82 0.68
C ASN A 75 -13.02 -18.30 0.22
N ASP A 76 -13.91 -18.71 -0.68
CA ASP A 76 -13.93 -20.07 -1.24
C ASP A 76 -12.69 -20.36 -2.10
N GLU A 77 -12.20 -19.38 -2.87
CA GLU A 77 -10.95 -19.54 -3.63
C GLU A 77 -9.73 -19.65 -2.70
N LEU A 78 -9.69 -18.88 -1.60
CA LEU A 78 -8.64 -18.97 -0.58
C LEU A 78 -8.64 -20.30 0.18
N MET A 79 -9.73 -21.07 0.19
CA MET A 79 -9.74 -22.42 0.77
C MET A 79 -8.88 -23.43 -0.01
N LEU A 80 -8.45 -23.08 -1.23
CA LEU A 80 -7.49 -23.87 -2.01
C LEU A 80 -6.05 -23.72 -1.49
N ASP A 81 -5.76 -22.69 -0.69
CA ASP A 81 -4.48 -22.55 -0.03
C ASP A 81 -4.29 -23.63 1.04
N GLY A 82 -3.03 -24.04 1.23
CA GLY A 82 -2.67 -24.97 2.28
C GLY A 82 -2.92 -24.38 3.66
N ASN A 83 -3.37 -25.20 4.61
CA ASN A 83 -3.55 -24.76 5.99
C ASN A 83 -2.19 -24.32 6.59
N PRO A 84 -2.02 -23.04 6.98
CA PRO A 84 -0.73 -22.52 7.48
C PRO A 84 -0.19 -23.30 8.69
N ARG A 85 -1.07 -23.84 9.55
CA ARG A 85 -0.65 -24.61 10.74
C ARG A 85 -0.01 -25.95 10.39
N LEU A 86 -0.22 -26.44 9.16
CA LEU A 86 0.37 -27.68 8.67
C LEU A 86 1.61 -27.42 7.79
N ASN A 87 1.96 -26.15 7.56
CA ASN A 87 3.14 -25.80 6.78
C ASN A 87 4.40 -25.85 7.66
N LEU A 88 5.15 -26.95 7.55
CA LEU A 88 6.40 -27.16 8.28
C LEU A 88 7.65 -26.59 7.58
N ALA A 89 7.48 -25.96 6.41
CA ALA A 89 8.59 -25.41 5.62
C ALA A 89 8.83 -23.92 5.91
N SER A 90 7.81 -23.20 6.38
CA SER A 90 7.89 -21.76 6.69
C SER A 90 8.50 -21.51 8.06
N PHE A 91 9.27 -20.44 8.17
CA PHE A 91 9.76 -19.91 9.46
C PHE A 91 8.85 -18.81 10.03
N VAL A 92 7.82 -18.38 9.27
CA VAL A 92 6.90 -17.32 9.70
C VAL A 92 5.87 -17.87 10.68
N THR A 93 5.56 -17.08 11.72
CA THR A 93 4.53 -17.40 12.72
C THR A 93 3.15 -17.55 12.07
N THR A 94 2.47 -18.67 12.33
CA THR A 94 1.13 -18.97 11.78
C THR A 94 0.02 -19.05 12.84
N TRP A 95 0.31 -18.65 14.08
CA TRP A 95 -0.66 -18.60 15.18
C TRP A 95 -0.29 -17.51 16.18
N MET A 96 -1.30 -16.80 16.68
CA MET A 96 -1.19 -15.80 17.75
C MET A 96 -2.38 -15.92 18.69
N GLU A 97 -2.28 -15.32 19.87
CA GLU A 97 -3.38 -15.30 20.85
C GLU A 97 -4.54 -14.39 20.38
N PRO A 98 -5.80 -14.69 20.75
CA PRO A 98 -6.97 -13.89 20.35
C PRO A 98 -6.90 -12.41 20.76
N GLU A 99 -6.21 -12.11 21.85
CA GLU A 99 -5.95 -10.75 22.32
C GLU A 99 -5.07 -9.98 21.32
N CYS A 100 -4.10 -10.65 20.71
CA CYS A 100 -3.26 -10.06 19.68
C CYS A 100 -4.02 -9.82 18.37
N ASP A 101 -4.90 -10.76 17.97
CA ASP A 101 -5.79 -10.57 16.82
C ASP A 101 -6.65 -9.31 16.99
N LYS A 102 -7.21 -9.09 18.19
CA LYS A 102 -7.98 -7.87 18.51
C LYS A 102 -7.13 -6.60 18.38
N LEU A 103 -5.89 -6.61 18.85
CA LEU A 103 -4.99 -5.46 18.72
C LEU A 103 -4.69 -5.14 17.25
N ILE A 104 -4.44 -6.16 16.44
CA ILE A 104 -4.18 -5.99 15.00
C ILE A 104 -5.43 -5.43 14.30
N GLN A 105 -6.61 -6.04 14.52
CA GLN A 105 -7.86 -5.58 13.90
C GLN A 105 -8.21 -4.13 14.30
N ASN A 106 -7.96 -3.75 15.57
CA ASN A 106 -8.20 -2.39 16.05
C ASN A 106 -7.18 -1.36 15.55
N SER A 107 -6.07 -1.79 14.94
CA SER A 107 -4.99 -0.93 14.47
C SER A 107 -4.79 -0.97 12.95
N VAL A 108 -5.58 -1.74 12.20
CA VAL A 108 -5.44 -1.91 10.74
C VAL A 108 -5.57 -0.60 9.95
N ASN A 109 -6.23 0.42 10.50
CA ASN A 109 -6.42 1.73 9.89
C ASN A 109 -5.37 2.77 10.32
N LYS A 110 -4.39 2.40 11.15
CA LYS A 110 -3.33 3.30 11.59
C LYS A 110 -2.17 3.24 10.60
N ASN A 111 -1.87 4.36 9.97
CA ASN A 111 -0.73 4.46 9.07
C ASN A 111 0.56 4.70 9.87
N TYR A 112 1.46 3.71 9.89
CA TYR A 112 2.69 3.78 10.72
C TYR A 112 3.61 4.97 10.39
N VAL A 113 3.63 5.47 9.15
CA VAL A 113 4.49 6.61 8.78
C VAL A 113 3.99 7.95 9.34
N ASP A 114 2.74 8.00 9.79
CA ASP A 114 2.06 9.22 10.24
C ASP A 114 2.34 9.46 11.73
N MET A 115 3.57 9.88 12.02
CA MET A 115 4.08 9.96 13.40
C MET A 115 3.40 11.05 14.24
N ASP A 116 2.92 12.13 13.60
CA ASP A 116 2.28 13.25 14.29
C ASP A 116 0.84 12.89 14.73
N GLU A 117 0.15 12.09 13.92
CA GLU A 117 -1.21 11.60 14.14
C GLU A 117 -1.23 10.41 15.11
N TYR A 118 -0.19 9.57 15.09
CA TYR A 118 -0.07 8.37 15.91
C TYR A 118 1.21 8.33 16.77
N PRO A 119 1.44 9.32 17.64
CA PRO A 119 2.69 9.44 18.39
C PRO A 119 2.94 8.25 19.34
N VAL A 120 1.88 7.69 19.92
CA VAL A 120 1.96 6.51 20.79
C VAL A 120 2.38 5.25 20.01
N THR A 121 1.99 5.14 18.74
CA THR A 121 2.41 4.02 17.88
C THR A 121 3.90 4.10 17.59
N THR A 122 4.41 5.29 17.30
CA THR A 122 5.86 5.54 17.15
C THR A 122 6.61 5.25 18.45
N GLU A 123 6.05 5.64 19.59
CA GLU A 123 6.65 5.34 20.90
C GLU A 123 6.75 3.84 21.16
N PHE A 124 5.72 3.05 20.82
CA PHE A 124 5.80 1.59 20.94
C PHE A 124 6.92 1.01 20.06
N GLN A 125 7.12 1.52 18.85
CA GLN A 125 8.22 1.07 18.02
C GLN A 125 9.59 1.42 18.63
N ASN A 126 9.76 2.63 19.18
CA ASN A 126 10.99 3.01 19.88
C ASN A 126 11.27 2.12 21.10
N ARG A 127 10.24 1.81 21.90
CA ARG A 127 10.35 0.87 23.02
C ARG A 127 10.79 -0.52 22.55
N CYS A 128 10.21 -1.03 21.46
CA CYS A 128 10.65 -2.31 20.87
C CYS A 128 12.12 -2.27 20.43
N VAL A 129 12.56 -1.17 19.81
CA VAL A 129 13.97 -1.01 19.42
C VAL A 129 14.89 -1.01 20.64
N ASN A 130 14.55 -0.29 21.70
CA ASN A 130 15.33 -0.27 22.93
C ASN A 130 15.40 -1.68 23.56
N MET A 131 14.25 -2.38 23.68
CA MET A 131 14.21 -3.74 24.23
C MET A 131 15.08 -4.72 23.42
N ILE A 132 15.01 -4.66 22.09
CA ILE A 132 15.84 -5.51 21.21
C ILE A 132 17.32 -5.14 21.31
N ALA A 133 17.65 -3.84 21.43
CA ALA A 133 19.03 -3.39 21.59
C ALA A 133 19.66 -3.89 22.90
N HIS A 134 18.94 -3.81 24.02
CA HIS A 134 19.38 -4.40 25.28
C HIS A 134 19.48 -5.94 25.18
N LEU A 135 18.51 -6.60 24.53
CA LEU A 135 18.56 -8.05 24.29
C LEU A 135 19.83 -8.49 23.54
N PHE A 136 20.31 -7.66 22.61
CA PHE A 136 21.55 -7.90 21.86
C PHE A 136 22.80 -7.29 22.51
N ASN A 137 22.73 -6.84 23.76
CA ASN A 137 23.83 -6.24 24.51
C ASN A 137 24.49 -5.07 23.75
N ALA A 138 23.67 -4.23 23.11
CA ALA A 138 24.16 -3.00 22.50
C ALA A 138 24.85 -2.12 23.57
N PRO A 139 25.93 -1.40 23.22
CA PRO A 139 26.67 -0.54 24.14
C PRO A 139 25.91 0.77 24.38
N ILE A 140 24.77 0.69 25.07
CA ILE A 140 23.88 1.81 25.41
C ILE A 140 23.64 1.83 26.92
N GLY A 141 23.46 3.02 27.50
CA GLY A 141 23.04 3.17 28.90
C GLY A 141 21.59 2.72 29.14
N GLU A 142 21.21 2.50 30.40
CA GLU A 142 19.85 2.06 30.79
C GLU A 142 18.73 3.00 30.29
N ASP A 143 18.97 4.32 30.32
CA ASP A 143 18.01 5.34 29.89
C ASP A 143 18.36 5.95 28.51
N GLU A 144 19.26 5.31 27.76
CA GLU A 144 19.70 5.81 26.46
C GLU A 144 18.83 5.27 25.32
N THR A 145 18.46 6.14 24.39
CA THR A 145 17.70 5.71 23.21
C THR A 145 18.61 4.94 22.25
N ALA A 146 18.24 3.70 21.94
CA ALA A 146 18.98 2.87 21.01
C ALA A 146 18.86 3.35 19.56
N VAL A 147 19.90 3.10 18.77
CA VAL A 147 19.89 3.38 17.32
C VAL A 147 19.35 2.16 16.59
N GLY A 148 18.14 2.26 16.04
CA GLY A 148 17.53 1.20 15.26
C GLY A 148 16.18 1.61 14.67
N VAL A 149 15.61 0.76 13.82
CA VAL A 149 14.31 1.02 13.17
C VAL A 149 13.55 -0.29 12.95
N GLY A 150 12.23 -0.25 13.09
CA GLY A 150 11.35 -1.35 12.67
C GLY A 150 11.22 -1.39 11.15
N THR A 151 11.21 -2.60 10.58
CA THR A 151 11.10 -2.82 9.13
C THR A 151 10.01 -3.84 8.84
N VAL A 152 9.57 -3.92 7.59
CA VAL A 152 8.56 -4.93 7.17
C VAL A 152 9.11 -6.35 7.32
N GLY A 153 10.42 -6.52 7.14
CA GLY A 153 11.10 -7.79 7.31
C GLY A 153 12.62 -7.66 7.21
N SER A 154 13.31 -8.79 7.39
CA SER A 154 14.79 -8.83 7.40
C SER A 154 15.42 -8.35 6.09
N SER A 155 14.75 -8.49 4.95
CA SER A 155 15.30 -8.03 3.66
C SER A 155 15.48 -6.51 3.61
N GLU A 156 14.48 -5.74 4.06
CA GLU A 156 14.61 -4.29 4.19
C GLU A 156 15.70 -3.93 5.23
N ALA A 157 15.71 -4.59 6.39
CA ALA A 157 16.72 -4.36 7.43
C ALA A 157 18.15 -4.59 6.93
N ILE A 158 18.38 -5.68 6.18
CA ILE A 158 19.69 -6.03 5.62
C ILE A 158 20.10 -5.03 4.54
N MET A 159 19.17 -4.57 3.69
CA MET A 159 19.45 -3.53 2.70
C MET A 159 19.84 -2.21 3.37
N LEU A 160 19.11 -1.78 4.41
CA LEU A 160 19.44 -0.58 5.19
C LEU A 160 20.81 -0.71 5.86
N ALA A 161 21.12 -1.87 6.46
CA ALA A 161 22.43 -2.15 7.03
C ALA A 161 23.54 -2.09 5.95
N GLY A 162 23.29 -2.68 4.78
CA GLY A 162 24.19 -2.63 3.63
C GLY A 162 24.44 -1.21 3.13
N LEU A 163 23.40 -0.37 3.07
CA LEU A 163 23.54 1.05 2.73
C LEU A 163 24.37 1.80 3.77
N ALA A 164 24.14 1.56 5.07
CA ALA A 164 24.93 2.15 6.14
C ALA A 164 26.40 1.74 6.06
N PHE A 165 26.70 0.44 5.87
CA PHE A 165 28.06 -0.05 5.68
C PHE A 165 28.75 0.55 4.46
N LYS A 166 28.06 0.55 3.30
CA LYS A 166 28.58 1.13 2.07
C LYS A 166 28.89 2.61 2.24
N ARG A 167 27.99 3.38 2.86
CA ARG A 167 28.16 4.82 3.07
C ARG A 167 29.32 5.11 4.03
N LYS A 168 29.42 4.36 5.14
CA LYS A 168 30.53 4.47 6.10
C LYS A 168 31.88 4.16 5.43
N TRP A 169 31.94 3.08 4.64
CA TRP A 169 33.14 2.71 3.89
C TRP A 169 33.53 3.79 2.87
N GLN A 170 32.58 4.29 2.08
CA GLN A 170 32.84 5.35 1.10
C GLN A 170 33.41 6.60 1.75
N ASN A 171 32.84 7.05 2.87
CA ASN A 171 33.32 8.22 3.59
C ASN A 171 34.76 8.02 4.10
N LYS A 172 35.07 6.83 4.62
CA LYS A 172 36.42 6.46 5.04
C LYS A 172 37.42 6.48 3.87
N MET A 173 37.08 5.84 2.74
CA MET A 173 37.97 5.80 1.57
C MET A 173 38.23 7.19 1.00
N LYS A 174 37.21 8.05 0.96
CA LYS A 174 37.35 9.46 0.55
C LYS A 174 38.28 10.24 1.49
N ALA A 175 38.13 10.07 2.80
CA ALA A 175 38.99 10.73 3.79
C ALA A 175 40.46 10.27 3.67
N GLU A 176 40.69 9.02 3.28
CA GLU A 176 42.02 8.45 3.04
C GLU A 176 42.54 8.70 1.60
N GLY A 177 41.79 9.38 0.74
CA GLY A 177 42.17 9.64 -0.66
C GLY A 177 42.22 8.41 -1.57
N LYS A 178 41.54 7.32 -1.19
CA LYS A 178 41.53 6.04 -1.92
C LYS A 178 40.33 5.93 -2.89
N PRO A 179 40.44 5.11 -3.96
CA PRO A 179 39.31 4.79 -4.83
C PRO A 179 38.13 4.18 -4.06
N HIS A 180 36.91 4.55 -4.43
CA HIS A 180 35.68 4.17 -3.72
C HIS A 180 34.54 3.69 -4.65
N ASP A 181 34.91 3.20 -5.84
CA ASP A 181 34.02 2.80 -6.94
C ASP A 181 33.62 1.32 -6.89
N LYS A 182 34.42 0.45 -6.24
CA LYS A 182 34.24 -1.01 -6.24
C LYS A 182 34.11 -1.61 -4.83
N PRO A 183 32.98 -1.37 -4.12
CA PRO A 183 32.74 -2.04 -2.84
C PRO A 183 32.45 -3.53 -3.06
N ASN A 184 32.73 -4.35 -2.04
CA ASN A 184 32.34 -5.75 -1.98
C ASN A 184 31.84 -6.10 -0.56
N ILE A 185 31.11 -7.21 -0.44
CA ILE A 185 30.69 -7.81 0.82
C ILE A 185 31.11 -9.28 0.81
N VAL A 186 31.56 -9.79 1.95
CA VAL A 186 32.01 -11.18 2.09
C VAL A 186 31.00 -11.92 2.96
N THR A 187 30.43 -13.00 2.44
CA THR A 187 29.41 -13.81 3.13
C THR A 187 29.69 -15.31 2.93
N GLY A 188 29.03 -16.16 3.73
CA GLY A 188 28.97 -17.60 3.45
C GLY A 188 28.20 -17.91 2.17
N ALA A 189 28.40 -19.11 1.63
CA ALA A 189 27.69 -19.59 0.43
C ALA A 189 26.19 -19.82 0.65
N ASN A 190 25.77 -19.94 1.91
CA ASN A 190 24.39 -20.18 2.36
C ASN A 190 23.62 -18.87 2.64
N VAL A 191 24.05 -17.75 2.07
CA VAL A 191 23.37 -16.45 2.25
C VAL A 191 21.93 -16.53 1.74
N GLN A 192 21.00 -16.01 2.53
CA GLN A 192 19.58 -15.99 2.17
C GLN A 192 19.32 -14.94 1.08
N VAL A 193 18.43 -15.28 0.14
CA VAL A 193 17.98 -14.35 -0.91
C VAL A 193 17.02 -13.35 -0.27
N ASN A 194 17.46 -12.10 -0.20
CA ASN A 194 16.65 -10.99 0.28
C ASN A 194 15.92 -10.34 -0.89
N TYR A 195 14.60 -10.14 -0.76
CA TYR A 195 13.74 -9.50 -1.76
C TYR A 195 13.41 -8.06 -1.39
#